data_AF-A0AA37NCD0-F1
#
_entry.id   AF-A0AA37NCD0-F1
#
_cell.length_a   1.000
_cell.length_b   1.000
_cell.length_c   1.000
_cell.angle_alpha   90.00
_cell.angle_beta   90.00
_cell.angle_gamma   90.00
#
_symmetry.space_group_name_H-M   'P 1'
#
loop_
_entity.id
_entity.type
_entity.pdbx_description
1 polymer ?
#
loop_
_entity_poly.entity_id
_entity_poly.type
_entity_poly.pdbx_seq_one_letter_code
_entity_poly.pdbx_strand_id
1 'polypeptide(L)'
;MILPIVLDTCTILNLLRIDDDEFLYKKLMALNINICKTVYDEIYKNVRTKTFSDDQKKYISAHVPYLASKIEKCELQFEEDYKKDIQKFCNYKKENGEFYSTLISLYICRKEKCRLYFYTDDYPAKNTFESFFNYQQIGVIGDTVDLLIFLYWANSDFKQKQLENYLRNLLSEFAIPLKKFQETIKKNKDGWIERNPRDGKLVENLNNIEDGINRLDLKMIDTGIEYLKHNTNKYNWVATLFDEYSDIKLEGYMVIRIMTIINRLSDCTIYKTC
;
A
#
# COMPACT_ATOMS: atom_id res chain seq x y z
N MET A 1 -7.08 -18.19 -20.51
CA MET A 1 -5.86 -18.20 -19.67
C MET A 1 -6.17 -17.35 -18.45
N ILE A 2 -6.07 -17.91 -17.24
CA ILE A 2 -6.31 -17.15 -16.01
C ILE A 2 -4.98 -16.50 -15.64
N LEU A 3 -4.91 -15.17 -15.71
CA LEU A 3 -3.69 -14.42 -15.44
C LEU A 3 -3.26 -14.60 -13.97
N PRO A 4 -1.98 -14.93 -13.68
CA PRO A 4 -1.49 -14.99 -12.33
C PRO A 4 -1.54 -13.62 -11.67
N ILE A 5 -1.84 -13.62 -10.38
CA ILE A 5 -1.85 -12.44 -9.54
C ILE A 5 -0.96 -12.72 -8.34
N VAL A 6 0.04 -11.87 -8.12
CA VAL A 6 0.87 -11.90 -6.92
C VAL A 6 0.40 -10.80 -5.97
N LEU A 7 0.23 -11.14 -4.70
CA LEU A 7 -0.25 -10.20 -3.68
C LEU A 7 0.78 -10.01 -2.58
N ASP A 8 0.95 -8.75 -2.18
CA ASP A 8 1.71 -8.36 -1.00
C ASP A 8 0.83 -8.33 0.27
N THR A 9 1.48 -8.31 1.43
CA THR A 9 0.86 -8.28 2.76
C THR A 9 -0.12 -7.13 2.92
N CYS A 10 0.28 -5.90 2.59
CA CYS A 10 -0.55 -4.72 2.80
C CYS A 10 -1.83 -4.77 1.95
N THR A 11 -1.72 -5.20 0.69
CA THR A 11 -2.85 -5.36 -0.22
C THR A 11 -3.91 -6.32 0.35
N ILE A 12 -3.46 -7.48 0.83
CA ILE A 12 -4.35 -8.50 1.41
C ILE A 12 -5.05 -7.95 2.65
N LEU A 13 -4.29 -7.33 3.54
CA LEU A 13 -4.84 -6.77 4.78
C LEU A 13 -5.86 -5.66 4.50
N ASN A 14 -5.58 -4.77 3.54
CA ASN A 14 -6.45 -3.68 3.18
C ASN A 14 -7.76 -4.16 2.54
N LEU A 15 -7.71 -5.20 1.69
CA LEU A 15 -8.93 -5.83 1.17
C LEU A 15 -9.77 -6.48 2.26
N LEU A 16 -9.16 -7.30 3.12
CA LEU A 16 -9.91 -7.99 4.19
C LEU A 16 -10.44 -7.03 5.25
N ARG A 17 -9.78 -5.89 5.44
CA ARG A 17 -10.17 -4.85 6.40
C ARG A 17 -11.47 -4.13 6.02
N ILE A 18 -11.79 -4.05 4.72
CA ILE A 18 -12.97 -3.34 4.20
C ILE A 18 -14.09 -4.29 3.75
N ASP A 19 -13.93 -5.60 3.98
CA ASP A 19 -14.81 -6.66 3.49
C ASP A 19 -15.78 -7.13 4.58
N ASP A 20 -16.85 -6.37 4.79
CA ASP A 20 -17.82 -6.63 5.87
C ASP A 20 -18.78 -7.79 5.57
N ASP A 21 -18.91 -8.21 4.31
CA ASP A 21 -19.91 -9.18 3.81
C ASP A 21 -19.30 -10.43 3.15
N GLU A 22 -18.00 -10.67 3.32
CA GLU A 22 -17.20 -11.72 2.66
C GLU A 22 -17.22 -11.69 1.13
N PHE A 23 -17.75 -10.63 0.54
CA PHE A 23 -17.89 -10.54 -0.90
C PHE A 23 -16.52 -10.42 -1.57
N LEU A 24 -15.67 -9.49 -1.10
CA LEU A 24 -14.34 -9.28 -1.69
C LEU A 24 -13.45 -10.50 -1.49
N TYR A 25 -13.46 -11.11 -0.30
CA TYR A 25 -12.72 -12.33 -0.03
C TYR A 25 -13.09 -13.46 -1.00
N LYS A 26 -14.39 -13.71 -1.19
CA LYS A 26 -14.86 -14.75 -2.12
C LYS A 26 -14.41 -14.47 -3.55
N LYS A 27 -14.48 -13.21 -4.00
CA LYS A 27 -14.00 -12.83 -5.33
C LYS A 27 -12.49 -12.97 -5.47
N LEU A 28 -11.73 -12.58 -4.45
CA LEU A 28 -10.27 -12.70 -4.43
C LEU A 28 -9.82 -14.16 -4.51
N MET A 29 -10.43 -15.04 -3.72
CA MET A 29 -10.05 -16.46 -3.66
C MET A 29 -10.37 -17.23 -4.94
N ALA A 30 -11.32 -16.74 -5.74
CA ALA A 30 -11.65 -17.28 -7.06
C ALA A 30 -10.61 -16.95 -8.14
N LEU A 31 -9.69 -16.02 -7.88
CA LEU A 31 -8.60 -15.67 -8.79
C LEU A 31 -7.40 -16.62 -8.66
N ASN A 32 -6.53 -16.61 -9.66
CA ASN A 32 -5.22 -17.29 -9.63
C ASN A 32 -4.22 -16.47 -8.78
N ILE A 33 -4.51 -16.35 -7.49
CA ILE A 33 -3.65 -15.64 -6.53
C ILE A 33 -2.47 -16.51 -6.09
N ASN A 34 -1.32 -15.86 -5.95
CA ASN A 34 -0.06 -16.43 -5.52
C ASN A 34 0.56 -15.49 -4.48
N ILE A 35 1.05 -16.04 -3.38
CA ILE A 35 1.75 -15.29 -2.34
C ILE A 35 3.05 -15.98 -1.97
N CYS A 36 4.03 -15.25 -1.46
CA CYS A 36 5.23 -15.86 -0.92
C CYS A 36 5.04 -16.22 0.56
N LYS A 37 5.89 -17.10 1.09
CA LYS A 37 5.84 -17.50 2.50
C LYS A 37 6.06 -16.31 3.45
N THR A 38 6.95 -15.39 3.09
CA THR A 38 7.22 -14.17 3.86
C THR A 38 5.97 -13.31 4.01
N VAL A 39 5.21 -13.09 2.92
CA VAL A 39 3.92 -12.38 2.96
C VAL A 39 2.93 -13.07 3.91
N TYR A 40 2.81 -14.39 3.80
CA TYR A 40 1.92 -15.16 4.68
C TYR A 40 2.28 -14.98 6.16
N ASP A 41 3.56 -15.00 6.51
CA ASP A 41 4.03 -14.85 7.90
C ASP A 41 3.89 -13.40 8.41
N GLU A 42 4.13 -12.41 7.54
CA GLU A 42 3.94 -11.00 7.84
C GLU A 42 2.47 -10.64 8.12
N ILE A 43 1.52 -11.26 7.42
CA ILE A 43 0.09 -11.07 7.70
C ILE A 43 -0.21 -11.42 9.16
N TYR A 44 0.21 -12.58 9.67
CA TYR A 44 -0.02 -12.97 11.06
C TYR A 44 0.64 -12.02 12.06
N LYS A 45 1.85 -11.55 11.74
CA LYS A 45 2.55 -10.56 12.57
C LYS A 45 1.76 -9.25 12.62
N ASN A 46 1.32 -8.76 11.46
CA ASN A 46 0.65 -7.47 11.33
C ASN A 46 -0.75 -7.45 11.94
N VAL A 47 -1.50 -8.56 11.88
CA VAL A 47 -2.81 -8.66 12.55
C VAL A 47 -2.68 -8.42 14.07
N ARG A 48 -1.53 -8.78 14.66
CA ARG A 48 -1.27 -8.58 16.10
C ARG A 48 -0.76 -7.18 16.43
N THR A 49 -0.03 -6.54 15.52
CA THR A 49 0.70 -5.29 15.82
C THR A 49 0.04 -4.04 15.24
N LYS A 50 -0.62 -4.13 14.08
CA LYS A 50 -1.29 -2.98 13.46
C LYS A 50 -2.63 -2.70 14.16
N THR A 51 -3.05 -1.45 14.07
CA THR A 51 -4.33 -0.99 14.61
C THR A 51 -5.46 -1.53 13.73
N PHE A 52 -6.06 -2.63 14.17
CA PHE A 52 -7.30 -3.21 13.64
C PHE A 52 -8.33 -3.23 14.78
N SER A 53 -9.62 -3.10 14.46
CA SER A 53 -10.69 -3.39 15.41
C SER A 53 -10.68 -4.87 15.79
N ASP A 54 -11.28 -5.23 16.93
CA ASP A 54 -11.33 -6.63 17.36
C ASP A 54 -12.11 -7.52 16.38
N ASP A 55 -13.16 -6.97 15.77
CA ASP A 55 -13.92 -7.64 14.71
C ASP A 55 -13.06 -7.85 13.45
N GLN A 56 -12.30 -6.84 13.02
CA GLN A 56 -11.36 -6.97 11.90
C GLN A 56 -10.29 -8.02 12.19
N LYS A 57 -9.71 -8.04 13.39
CA LYS A 57 -8.71 -9.05 13.77
C LYS A 57 -9.28 -10.45 13.73
N LYS A 58 -10.50 -10.63 14.25
CA LYS A 58 -11.21 -11.92 14.24
C LYS A 58 -11.51 -12.37 12.81
N TYR A 59 -12.03 -11.46 11.98
CA TYR A 59 -12.34 -11.71 10.58
C TYR A 59 -11.09 -12.11 9.79
N ILE A 60 -10.03 -11.30 9.85
CA ILE A 60 -8.76 -11.59 9.15
C ILE A 60 -8.18 -12.92 9.63
N SER A 61 -8.11 -13.14 10.95
CA SER A 61 -7.53 -14.37 11.51
C SER A 61 -8.28 -15.63 11.09
N ALA A 62 -9.60 -15.55 10.85
CA ALA A 62 -10.39 -16.66 10.35
C ALA A 62 -10.13 -16.97 8.87
N HIS A 63 -9.76 -15.97 8.07
CA HIS A 63 -9.59 -16.09 6.61
C HIS A 63 -8.15 -16.36 6.17
N VAL A 64 -7.15 -15.86 6.91
CA VAL A 64 -5.73 -16.03 6.55
C VAL A 64 -5.29 -17.49 6.36
N PRO A 65 -5.74 -18.48 7.16
CA PRO A 65 -5.34 -19.88 6.96
C PRO A 65 -5.61 -20.41 5.54
N TYR A 66 -6.64 -19.92 4.86
CA TYR A 66 -6.97 -20.35 3.50
C TYR A 66 -5.95 -19.88 2.46
N LEU A 67 -5.22 -18.80 2.75
CA LEU A 67 -4.14 -18.30 1.89
C LEU A 67 -2.92 -19.24 1.87
N ALA A 68 -2.80 -20.17 2.83
CA ALA A 68 -1.71 -21.15 2.85
C ALA A 68 -1.67 -22.00 1.56
N SER A 69 -2.85 -22.28 0.99
CA SER A 69 -3.00 -23.01 -0.28
C SER A 69 -2.51 -22.23 -1.51
N LYS A 70 -2.24 -20.93 -1.36
CA LYS A 70 -1.84 -20.00 -2.41
C LYS A 70 -0.35 -19.64 -2.33
N ILE A 71 0.39 -20.27 -1.40
CA ILE A 71 1.82 -20.03 -1.24
C ILE A 71 2.57 -20.67 -2.42
N GLU A 72 3.20 -19.82 -3.24
CA GLU A 72 4.12 -20.28 -4.29
C GLU A 72 5.54 -20.37 -3.73
N LYS A 73 6.24 -21.44 -4.11
CA LYS A 73 7.65 -21.65 -3.79
C LYS A 73 8.47 -21.55 -5.06
N CYS A 74 9.42 -20.62 -5.07
CA CYS A 74 10.47 -20.62 -6.09
C CYS A 74 11.34 -21.87 -5.89
N GLU A 75 11.70 -22.54 -6.97
CA GLU A 75 12.65 -23.65 -6.89
C GLU A 75 14.04 -23.11 -6.52
N LEU A 76 14.71 -23.78 -5.58
CA LEU A 76 16.01 -23.37 -5.04
C LEU A 76 17.06 -23.05 -6.13
N GLN A 77 17.03 -23.79 -7.23
CA GLN A 77 17.96 -23.61 -8.35
C GLN A 77 17.83 -22.24 -9.04
N PHE A 78 16.64 -21.61 -9.01
CA PHE A 78 16.42 -20.28 -9.59
C PHE A 78 16.43 -19.18 -8.53
N GLU A 79 16.10 -19.52 -7.29
CA GLU A 79 15.93 -18.56 -6.21
C GLU A 79 17.20 -17.72 -5.98
N GLU A 80 18.37 -18.35 -5.87
CA GLU A 80 19.63 -17.65 -5.60
C GLU A 80 20.05 -16.71 -6.72
N ASP A 81 19.87 -17.12 -7.97
CA ASP A 81 20.22 -16.30 -9.13
C ASP A 81 19.26 -15.10 -9.27
N TYR A 82 17.95 -15.35 -9.13
CA TYR A 82 16.95 -14.28 -9.18
C TYR A 82 17.10 -13.29 -8.03
N LYS A 83 17.44 -13.76 -6.81
CA LYS A 83 17.75 -12.86 -5.68
C LYS A 83 18.88 -11.91 -6.03
N LYS A 84 20.01 -12.44 -6.49
CA LYS A 84 21.19 -11.63 -6.83
C LYS A 84 20.88 -10.62 -7.93
N ASP A 85 20.14 -11.04 -8.96
CA ASP A 85 19.77 -10.16 -10.07
C ASP A 85 18.83 -9.05 -9.63
N ILE A 86 17.80 -9.34 -8.83
CA ILE A 86 16.86 -8.34 -8.30
C ILE A 86 17.61 -7.35 -7.41
N GLN A 87 18.42 -7.84 -6.47
CA GLN A 87 19.18 -7.01 -5.53
C GLN A 87 20.15 -6.08 -6.27
N LYS A 88 20.86 -6.62 -7.28
CA LYS A 88 21.81 -5.86 -8.08
C LYS A 88 21.12 -4.82 -8.96
N PHE A 89 20.05 -5.21 -9.66
CA PHE A 89 19.35 -4.31 -10.59
C PHE A 89 18.64 -3.17 -9.85
N CYS A 90 17.95 -3.51 -8.76
CA CYS A 90 17.11 -2.56 -8.03
C CYS A 90 17.87 -1.82 -6.91
N ASN A 91 19.15 -2.18 -6.66
CA ASN A 91 19.91 -1.74 -5.49
C ASN A 91 19.13 -1.94 -4.16
N TYR A 92 18.40 -3.06 -4.07
CA TYR A 92 17.51 -3.36 -2.95
C TYR A 92 18.15 -4.41 -2.04
N LYS A 93 18.17 -4.15 -0.73
CA LYS A 93 18.90 -5.00 0.24
C LYS A 93 18.00 -5.76 1.21
N LYS A 94 16.76 -5.31 1.39
CA LYS A 94 15.83 -5.91 2.35
C LYS A 94 15.22 -7.16 1.70
N GLU A 95 15.02 -8.20 2.49
CA GLU A 95 14.35 -9.42 2.03
C GLU A 95 12.98 -9.53 2.72
N ASN A 96 12.11 -8.55 2.45
CA ASN A 96 10.74 -8.47 2.96
C ASN A 96 9.71 -9.06 1.98
N GLY A 97 8.43 -9.02 2.35
CA GLY A 97 7.31 -9.50 1.53
C GLY A 97 7.34 -9.00 0.09
N GLU A 98 7.68 -7.73 -0.14
CA GLU A 98 7.72 -7.10 -1.46
C GLU A 98 8.85 -7.64 -2.34
N PHE A 99 10.03 -7.87 -1.76
CA PHE A 99 11.17 -8.48 -2.43
C PHE A 99 10.84 -9.91 -2.86
N TYR A 100 10.32 -10.71 -1.94
CA TYR A 100 9.96 -12.09 -2.23
C TYR A 100 8.77 -12.20 -3.19
N SER A 101 7.84 -11.22 -3.15
CA SER A 101 6.76 -11.11 -4.13
C SER A 101 7.27 -10.81 -5.54
N THR A 102 8.27 -9.92 -5.66
CA THR A 102 8.97 -9.65 -6.92
C THR A 102 9.69 -10.90 -7.45
N LEU A 103 10.34 -11.64 -6.56
CA LEU A 103 11.03 -12.89 -6.89
C LEU A 103 10.07 -13.94 -7.43
N ILE A 104 8.97 -14.23 -6.71
CA ILE A 104 8.01 -15.22 -7.20
C ILE A 104 7.30 -14.72 -8.47
N SER A 105 7.15 -13.41 -8.65
CA SER A 105 6.60 -12.84 -9.88
C SER A 105 7.47 -13.19 -11.10
N LEU A 106 8.79 -13.01 -10.98
CA LEU A 106 9.72 -13.42 -12.04
C LEU A 106 9.62 -14.93 -12.29
N TYR A 107 9.65 -15.74 -11.23
CA TYR A 107 9.57 -17.20 -11.33
C TYR A 107 8.28 -17.68 -12.02
N ILE A 108 7.11 -17.21 -11.58
CA ILE A 108 5.81 -17.55 -12.18
C ILE A 108 5.77 -17.11 -13.65
N CYS A 109 6.23 -15.90 -13.96
CA CYS A 109 6.27 -15.40 -15.33
C CYS A 109 7.07 -16.34 -16.27
N ARG A 110 8.21 -16.86 -15.80
CA ARG A 110 9.04 -17.80 -16.58
C ARG A 110 8.42 -19.19 -16.67
N LYS A 111 7.89 -19.70 -15.57
CA LYS A 111 7.24 -21.02 -15.47
C LYS A 111 6.00 -21.11 -16.35
N GLU A 112 5.12 -20.11 -16.27
CA GLU A 112 3.84 -20.09 -16.99
C GLU A 112 3.92 -19.46 -18.38
N LYS A 113 5.05 -18.81 -18.70
CA LYS A 113 5.27 -18.09 -19.97
C LYS A 113 4.19 -17.04 -20.25
N CYS A 114 3.74 -16.35 -19.19
CA CYS A 114 2.76 -15.28 -19.27
C CYS A 114 3.16 -14.08 -18.39
N ARG A 115 2.60 -12.91 -18.70
CA ARG A 115 2.72 -11.74 -17.83
C ARG A 115 1.69 -11.81 -16.71
N LEU A 116 2.00 -11.17 -15.58
CA LEU A 116 1.15 -11.19 -14.39
C LEU A 116 0.88 -9.80 -13.81
N TYR A 117 0.02 -9.74 -12.80
CA TYR A 117 -0.19 -8.54 -11.99
C TYR A 117 0.41 -8.75 -10.60
N PHE A 118 1.24 -7.82 -10.14
CA PHE A 118 1.69 -7.76 -8.76
C PHE A 118 1.01 -6.59 -8.06
N TYR A 119 0.24 -6.84 -6.99
CA TYR A 119 -0.43 -5.78 -6.24
C TYR A 119 0.25 -5.53 -4.89
N THR A 120 0.75 -4.31 -4.71
CA THR A 120 1.32 -3.80 -3.45
C THR A 120 0.85 -2.37 -3.19
N ASP A 121 0.50 -2.08 -1.95
CA ASP A 121 0.24 -0.70 -1.51
C ASP A 121 1.54 0.02 -1.08
N ASP A 122 2.71 -0.61 -1.11
CA ASP A 122 3.99 0.06 -0.85
C ASP A 122 4.45 0.82 -2.11
N TYR A 123 4.08 2.11 -2.18
CA TYR A 123 4.46 3.01 -3.28
C TYR A 123 5.98 3.12 -3.50
N PRO A 124 6.84 3.28 -2.46
CA PRO A 124 8.28 3.14 -2.60
C PRO A 124 8.73 1.82 -3.26
N ALA A 125 8.16 0.68 -2.86
CA ALA A 125 8.50 -0.61 -3.45
C ALA A 125 8.10 -0.67 -4.93
N LYS A 126 6.90 -0.16 -5.29
CA LYS A 126 6.46 -0.04 -6.69
C LYS A 126 7.49 0.70 -7.55
N ASN A 127 7.91 1.89 -7.13
CA ASN A 127 8.90 2.68 -7.87
C ASN A 127 10.26 1.97 -8.00
N THR A 128 10.64 1.20 -6.97
CA THR A 128 11.90 0.45 -6.96
C THR A 128 11.88 -0.70 -7.96
N PHE A 129 10.80 -1.48 -8.00
CA PHE A 129 10.73 -2.71 -8.80
C PHE A 129 10.14 -2.53 -10.20
N GLU A 130 9.44 -1.43 -10.49
CA GLU A 130 8.77 -1.21 -11.79
C GLU A 130 9.76 -1.28 -12.97
N SER A 131 10.95 -0.68 -12.82
CA SER A 131 12.00 -0.74 -13.84
C SER A 131 12.47 -2.17 -14.12
N PHE A 132 12.57 -3.00 -13.07
CA PHE A 132 12.93 -4.41 -13.20
C PHE A 132 11.80 -5.22 -13.85
N PHE A 133 10.54 -4.98 -13.46
CA PHE A 133 9.36 -5.60 -14.10
C PHE A 133 9.31 -5.32 -15.59
N ASN A 134 9.56 -4.07 -15.99
CA ASN A 134 9.63 -3.66 -17.39
C ASN A 134 10.81 -4.31 -18.11
N TYR A 135 12.01 -4.29 -17.53
CA TYR A 135 13.19 -4.91 -18.13
C TYR A 135 13.02 -6.41 -18.35
N GLN A 136 12.53 -7.13 -17.32
CA GLN A 136 12.32 -8.58 -17.36
C GLN A 136 11.00 -8.99 -18.02
N GLN A 137 10.18 -8.04 -18.49
CA GLN A 137 8.88 -8.29 -19.11
C GLN A 137 7.94 -9.13 -18.23
N ILE A 138 7.98 -8.92 -16.91
CA ILE A 138 7.25 -9.73 -15.92
C ILE A 138 5.74 -9.43 -15.98
N GLY A 139 5.38 -8.15 -16.11
CA GLY A 139 4.00 -7.71 -15.98
C GLY A 139 3.91 -6.29 -15.47
N VAL A 140 2.86 -5.99 -14.70
CA VAL A 140 2.62 -4.65 -14.15
C VAL A 140 2.44 -4.69 -12.64
N ILE A 141 2.81 -3.60 -11.98
CA ILE A 141 2.63 -3.42 -10.54
C ILE A 141 1.45 -2.47 -10.30
N GLY A 142 0.40 -2.98 -9.66
CA GLY A 142 -0.78 -2.23 -9.24
C GLY A 142 -0.85 -2.07 -7.71
N ASP A 143 -1.86 -1.36 -7.24
CA ASP A 143 -2.20 -1.23 -5.82
C ASP A 143 -3.62 -1.77 -5.52
N THR A 144 -4.07 -1.71 -4.27
CA THR A 144 -5.40 -2.20 -3.87
C THR A 144 -6.53 -1.54 -4.63
N VAL A 145 -6.38 -0.28 -5.07
CA VAL A 145 -7.40 0.40 -5.89
C VAL A 145 -7.51 -0.25 -7.25
N ASP A 146 -6.38 -0.58 -7.88
CA ASP A 146 -6.34 -1.29 -9.16
C ASP A 146 -6.97 -2.68 -9.02
N LEU A 147 -6.71 -3.38 -7.93
CA LEU A 147 -7.30 -4.69 -7.65
C LEU A 147 -8.83 -4.61 -7.44
N LEU A 148 -9.34 -3.61 -6.72
CA LEU A 148 -10.79 -3.38 -6.58
C LEU A 148 -11.47 -3.11 -7.92
N ILE A 149 -10.85 -2.28 -8.77
CA ILE A 149 -11.33 -2.02 -10.13
C ILE A 149 -11.32 -3.30 -10.96
N PHE A 150 -10.25 -4.10 -10.87
CA PHE A 150 -10.15 -5.38 -11.55
C PHE A 150 -11.24 -6.36 -11.09
N LEU A 151 -11.47 -6.48 -9.78
CA LEU A 151 -12.54 -7.32 -9.23
C LEU A 151 -13.90 -6.87 -9.71
N TYR A 152 -14.16 -5.57 -9.73
CA TYR A 152 -15.39 -5.00 -10.29
C TYR A 152 -15.55 -5.36 -11.77
N TRP A 153 -14.51 -5.14 -12.57
CA TRP A 153 -14.52 -5.45 -13.99
C TRP A 153 -14.76 -6.94 -14.27
N ALA A 154 -14.08 -7.82 -13.53
CA ALA A 154 -14.10 -9.26 -13.74
C ALA A 154 -15.39 -9.96 -13.23
N ASN A 155 -16.25 -9.26 -12.49
CA ASN A 155 -17.43 -9.85 -11.85
C ASN A 155 -18.71 -9.08 -12.20
N SER A 156 -19.66 -9.76 -12.85
CA SER A 156 -20.94 -9.18 -13.30
C SER A 156 -21.90 -8.85 -12.15
N ASP A 157 -21.80 -9.58 -11.04
CA ASP A 157 -22.56 -9.36 -9.81
C ASP A 157 -22.00 -8.20 -8.96
N PHE A 158 -20.74 -7.81 -9.13
CA PHE A 158 -20.14 -6.68 -8.40
C PHE A 158 -20.64 -5.34 -8.95
N LYS A 159 -21.57 -4.67 -8.26
CA LYS A 159 -22.19 -3.44 -8.75
C LYS A 159 -21.36 -2.19 -8.49
N GLN A 160 -21.54 -1.14 -9.31
CA GLN A 160 -20.77 0.10 -9.19
C GLN A 160 -20.94 0.73 -7.81
N LYS A 161 -22.16 0.74 -7.27
CA LYS A 161 -22.43 1.23 -5.90
C LYS A 161 -21.64 0.48 -4.83
N GLN A 162 -21.43 -0.84 -5.00
CA GLN A 162 -20.58 -1.60 -4.08
C GLN A 162 -19.12 -1.19 -4.24
N LEU A 163 -18.62 -1.03 -5.47
CA LEU A 163 -17.25 -0.57 -5.72
C LEU A 163 -17.01 0.81 -5.06
N GLU A 164 -17.93 1.75 -5.25
CA GLU A 164 -17.87 3.06 -4.61
C GLU A 164 -17.85 2.98 -3.08
N ASN A 165 -18.66 2.08 -2.50
CA ASN A 165 -18.65 1.85 -1.05
C ASN A 165 -17.31 1.29 -0.57
N TYR A 166 -16.76 0.27 -1.22
CA TYR A 166 -15.46 -0.29 -0.84
C TYR A 166 -14.33 0.74 -1.00
N LEU A 167 -14.34 1.55 -2.07
CA LEU A 167 -13.39 2.65 -2.23
C LEU A 167 -13.53 3.70 -1.12
N ARG A 168 -14.75 4.03 -0.69
CA ARG A 168 -14.98 4.95 0.43
C ARG A 168 -14.53 4.36 1.77
N ASN A 169 -14.75 3.07 2.01
CA ASN A 169 -14.26 2.38 3.19
C ASN A 169 -12.72 2.37 3.22
N LEU A 170 -12.10 2.05 2.08
CA LEU A 170 -10.64 2.11 1.93
C LEU A 170 -10.09 3.52 2.14
N LEU A 171 -10.76 4.54 1.60
CA LEU A 171 -10.43 5.95 1.83
C LEU A 171 -10.47 6.30 3.33
N SER A 172 -11.49 5.84 4.05
CA SER A 172 -11.60 6.07 5.48
C SER A 172 -10.44 5.47 6.26
N GLU A 173 -9.99 4.27 5.89
CA GLU A 173 -8.86 3.60 6.52
C GLU A 173 -7.54 4.37 6.30
N PHE A 174 -7.23 4.77 5.07
CA PHE A 174 -6.02 5.57 4.77
C PHE A 174 -6.10 7.02 5.31
N ALA A 175 -7.31 7.53 5.56
CA ALA A 175 -7.48 8.88 6.12
C ALA A 175 -7.23 8.95 7.64
N ILE A 176 -7.30 7.84 8.38
CA ILE A 176 -7.15 7.83 9.85
C ILE A 176 -5.75 8.33 10.27
N PRO A 177 -4.63 7.80 9.73
CA PRO A 177 -3.30 8.27 10.11
C PRO A 177 -3.07 9.74 9.75
N LEU A 178 -3.59 10.20 8.61
CA LEU A 178 -3.51 11.60 8.19
C LEU A 178 -4.23 12.54 9.15
N LYS A 179 -5.44 12.17 9.59
CA LYS A 179 -6.19 12.96 10.58
C LYS A 179 -5.45 13.05 11.91
N LYS A 180 -4.93 11.92 12.41
CA LYS A 180 -4.14 11.89 13.66
C LYS A 180 -2.85 12.71 13.56
N PHE A 181 -2.16 12.63 12.42
CA PHE A 181 -0.99 13.44 12.16
C PHE A 181 -1.34 14.93 12.16
N GLN A 182 -2.42 15.31 11.48
CA GLN A 182 -2.91 16.68 11.45
C GLN A 182 -3.25 17.21 12.84
N GLU A 183 -3.97 16.44 13.65
CA GLU A 183 -4.31 16.78 15.03
C GLU A 183 -3.05 16.95 15.89
N THR A 184 -2.05 16.08 15.67
CA THR A 184 -0.75 16.16 16.35
C THR A 184 0.00 17.43 15.99
N ILE A 185 0.07 17.79 14.71
CA ILE A 185 0.66 19.06 14.26
C ILE A 185 -0.09 20.23 14.91
N LYS A 186 -1.41 20.30 14.77
CA LYS A 186 -2.24 21.39 15.32
C LYS A 186 -2.06 21.58 16.82
N LYS A 187 -2.01 20.48 17.58
CA LYS A 187 -1.89 20.52 19.04
C LYS A 187 -0.52 21.00 19.51
N ASN A 188 0.56 20.68 18.79
CA ASN A 188 1.93 20.90 19.26
C ASN A 188 2.65 22.07 18.57
N LYS A 189 2.13 22.54 17.43
CA LYS A 189 2.75 23.57 16.58
C LYS A 189 3.18 24.81 17.35
N ASP A 190 2.27 25.42 18.11
CA ASP A 190 2.57 26.64 18.86
C ASP A 190 3.69 26.43 19.87
N GLY A 191 3.65 25.33 20.62
CA GLY A 191 4.71 24.98 21.58
C GLY A 191 6.06 24.69 20.93
N TRP A 192 6.09 24.13 19.71
CA TRP A 192 7.33 23.94 18.95
C TRP A 192 7.91 25.26 18.45
N ILE A 193 7.05 26.20 18.03
CA ILE A 193 7.42 27.54 17.60
C ILE A 193 7.92 28.37 18.78
N GLU A 194 7.25 28.34 19.93
CA GLU A 194 7.66 29.05 21.15
C GLU A 194 9.05 28.62 21.66
N ARG A 195 9.39 27.34 21.50
CA ARG A 195 10.74 26.82 21.80
C ARG A 195 11.80 27.27 20.79
N ASN A 196 11.40 27.76 19.63
CA ASN A 196 12.27 28.18 18.52
C ASN A 196 11.83 29.54 17.91
N PRO A 197 11.69 30.62 18.71
CA PRO A 197 10.91 31.80 18.35
C PRO A 197 11.51 32.64 17.22
N ARG A 198 12.79 32.41 16.85
CA ARG A 198 13.48 33.10 15.76
C ARG A 198 13.60 32.25 14.49
N ASP A 199 13.03 31.05 14.49
CA ASP A 199 13.12 30.13 13.37
C ASP A 199 11.95 30.29 12.40
N GLY A 200 12.04 31.31 11.54
CA GLY A 200 11.02 31.54 10.50
C GLY A 200 10.85 30.35 9.54
N LYS A 201 11.92 29.56 9.31
CA LYS A 201 11.84 28.38 8.45
C LYS A 201 11.06 27.24 9.11
N LEU A 202 11.19 27.07 10.43
CA LEU A 202 10.36 26.12 11.17
C LEU A 202 8.87 26.47 11.04
N VAL A 203 8.52 27.74 11.23
CA VAL A 203 7.13 28.23 11.12
C VAL A 203 6.58 27.97 9.72
N GLU A 204 7.33 28.35 8.68
CA GLU A 204 6.96 28.14 7.28
C GLU A 204 6.72 26.65 6.98
N ASN A 205 7.62 25.76 7.41
CA ASN A 205 7.52 24.34 7.09
C ASN A 205 6.43 23.62 7.89
N LEU A 206 6.14 24.06 9.13
CA LEU A 206 4.96 23.58 9.87
C LEU A 206 3.65 24.04 9.22
N ASN A 207 3.60 25.28 8.70
CA ASN A 207 2.46 25.77 7.92
C ASN A 207 2.29 24.98 6.62
N ASN A 208 3.38 24.69 5.90
CA ASN A 208 3.33 23.87 4.68
C ASN A 208 2.76 22.48 4.93
N ILE A 209 3.10 21.83 6.05
CA ILE A 209 2.51 20.55 6.44
C ILE A 209 1.01 20.70 6.71
N GLU A 210 0.61 21.67 7.54
CA GLU A 210 -0.79 21.86 7.91
C GLU A 210 -1.68 22.22 6.71
N ASP A 211 -1.27 23.22 5.92
CA ASP A 211 -1.98 23.65 4.72
C ASP A 211 -1.96 22.56 3.65
N GLY A 212 -0.84 21.85 3.51
CA GLY A 212 -0.71 20.71 2.62
C GLY A 212 -1.72 19.61 2.96
N ILE A 213 -1.89 19.27 4.25
CA ILE A 213 -2.91 18.28 4.66
C ILE A 213 -4.32 18.81 4.38
N ASN A 214 -4.62 20.07 4.71
CA ASN A 214 -5.94 20.68 4.47
C ASN A 214 -6.33 20.66 2.99
N ARG A 215 -5.35 20.84 2.10
CA ARG A 215 -5.55 20.91 0.65
C ARG A 215 -5.31 19.59 -0.06
N LEU A 216 -4.87 18.55 0.65
CA LEU A 216 -4.35 17.30 0.08
C LEU A 216 -3.25 17.57 -0.96
N ASP A 217 -2.35 18.51 -0.67
CA ASP A 217 -1.18 18.82 -1.49
C ASP A 217 0.06 18.08 -0.95
N LEU A 218 0.33 16.91 -1.52
CA LEU A 218 1.48 16.09 -1.11
C LEU A 218 2.82 16.79 -1.29
N LYS A 219 2.97 17.68 -2.27
CA LYS A 219 4.24 18.37 -2.49
C LYS A 219 4.52 19.36 -1.36
N MET A 220 3.49 20.06 -0.89
CA MET A 220 3.61 20.94 0.28
C MET A 220 3.91 20.15 1.56
N ILE A 221 3.21 19.03 1.76
CA ILE A 221 3.46 18.13 2.90
C ILE A 221 4.91 17.62 2.85
N ASP A 222 5.37 17.15 1.69
CA ASP A 222 6.72 16.63 1.48
C ASP A 222 7.79 17.67 1.77
N THR A 223 7.61 18.90 1.28
CA THR A 223 8.55 19.99 1.50
C THR A 223 8.78 20.23 3.00
N GLY A 224 7.68 20.30 3.77
CA GLY A 224 7.78 20.49 5.21
C GLY A 224 8.37 19.29 5.94
N ILE A 225 7.98 18.07 5.56
CA ILE A 225 8.52 16.83 6.14
C ILE A 225 10.02 16.70 5.88
N GLU A 226 10.47 16.94 4.66
CA GLU A 226 11.89 16.87 4.29
C GLU A 226 12.69 17.90 5.07
N TYR A 227 12.21 19.13 5.19
CA TYR A 227 12.88 20.14 6.02
C TYR A 227 13.07 19.66 7.46
N LEU A 228 12.02 19.13 8.09
CA LEU A 228 12.11 18.63 9.47
C LEU A 228 13.09 17.46 9.57
N LYS A 229 13.03 16.48 8.65
CA LYS A 229 13.94 15.32 8.62
C LYS A 229 15.42 15.71 8.48
N HIS A 230 15.73 16.71 7.66
CA HIS A 230 17.11 17.22 7.52
C HIS A 230 17.60 17.97 8.76
N ASN A 231 16.70 18.37 9.66
CA ASN A 231 17.01 19.16 10.86
C ASN A 231 16.67 18.40 12.16
N THR A 232 16.67 17.07 12.14
CA THR A 232 16.40 16.21 13.32
C THR A 232 17.32 16.52 14.50
N ASN A 233 18.60 16.83 14.25
CA ASN A 233 19.55 17.23 15.28
C ASN A 233 19.17 18.54 15.99
N LYS A 234 18.40 19.39 15.32
CA LYS A 234 17.94 20.68 15.84
C LYS A 234 16.63 20.54 16.62
N TYR A 235 15.79 19.57 16.23
CA TYR A 235 14.46 19.39 16.77
C TYR A 235 14.31 17.97 17.33
N ASN A 236 14.59 17.82 18.62
CA ASN A 236 14.56 16.51 19.29
C ASN A 236 13.22 15.75 19.18
N TRP A 237 12.09 16.48 19.02
CA TRP A 237 10.76 15.90 18.86
C TRP A 237 10.49 15.34 17.45
N VAL A 238 11.27 15.74 16.45
CA VAL A 238 11.06 15.33 15.05
C VAL A 238 11.27 13.83 14.87
N ALA A 239 12.26 13.25 15.58
CA ALA A 239 12.51 11.82 15.55
C ALA A 239 11.28 11.03 16.00
N THR A 240 10.73 11.39 17.17
CA THR A 240 9.52 10.75 17.71
C THR A 240 8.31 10.92 16.78
N LEU A 241 8.12 12.12 16.21
CA LEU A 241 7.02 12.38 15.29
C LEU A 241 7.10 11.49 14.04
N PHE A 242 8.27 11.35 13.43
CA PHE A 242 8.40 10.54 12.21
C PHE A 242 8.56 9.04 12.46
N ASP A 243 8.93 8.62 13.67
CA ASP A 243 8.80 7.23 14.09
C ASP A 243 7.31 6.85 14.21
N GLU A 244 6.47 7.74 14.73
CA GLU A 244 5.02 7.50 14.89
C GLU A 244 4.25 7.57 13.56
N TYR A 245 4.67 8.44 12.63
CA TYR A 245 3.99 8.69 11.35
C TYR A 245 4.89 8.39 10.14
N SER A 246 5.63 7.28 10.19
CA SER A 246 6.60 6.88 9.15
C SER A 246 5.98 6.78 7.75
N ASP A 247 4.71 6.36 7.69
CA ASP A 247 4.02 6.01 6.46
C ASP A 247 3.13 7.14 5.92
N ILE A 248 3.16 8.33 6.54
CA ILE A 248 2.21 9.43 6.25
C ILE A 248 2.16 9.84 4.78
N LYS A 249 3.29 9.74 4.09
CA LYS A 249 3.42 10.06 2.66
C LYS A 249 2.67 9.05 1.80
N LEU A 250 2.75 7.77 2.17
CA LEU A 250 2.01 6.69 1.52
C LEU A 250 0.51 6.85 1.73
N GLU A 251 0.11 7.10 2.98
CA GLU A 251 -1.28 7.33 3.35
C GLU A 251 -1.88 8.48 2.53
N GLY A 252 -1.15 9.60 2.42
CA GLY A 252 -1.54 10.74 1.59
C GLY A 252 -1.69 10.42 0.11
N TYR A 253 -0.75 9.66 -0.47
CA TYR A 253 -0.84 9.19 -1.85
C TYR A 253 -2.11 8.35 -2.09
N MET A 254 -2.38 7.40 -1.20
CA MET A 254 -3.56 6.52 -1.34
C MET A 254 -4.87 7.30 -1.22
N VAL A 255 -4.96 8.25 -0.27
CA VAL A 255 -6.14 9.13 -0.15
C VAL A 255 -6.43 9.88 -1.46
N ILE A 256 -5.41 10.52 -2.05
CA ILE A 256 -5.58 11.28 -3.30
C ILE A 256 -5.96 10.35 -4.46
N ARG A 257 -5.30 9.20 -4.57
CA ARG A 257 -5.59 8.21 -5.60
C ARG A 257 -7.04 7.75 -5.52
N ILE A 258 -7.51 7.34 -4.34
CA ILE A 258 -8.87 6.85 -4.14
C ILE A 258 -9.90 7.94 -4.44
N MET A 259 -9.70 9.16 -3.94
CA MET A 259 -10.61 10.28 -4.24
C MET A 259 -10.67 10.58 -5.74
N THR A 260 -9.53 10.55 -6.43
CA THR A 260 -9.46 10.75 -7.88
C THR A 260 -10.27 9.69 -8.62
N ILE A 261 -10.15 8.43 -8.22
CA ILE A 261 -10.93 7.34 -8.83
C ILE A 261 -12.42 7.48 -8.53
N ILE A 262 -12.82 7.75 -7.29
CA ILE A 262 -14.22 7.97 -6.92
C ILE A 262 -14.84 9.10 -7.76
N ASN A 263 -14.14 10.22 -7.91
CA ASN A 263 -14.59 11.34 -8.75
C ASN A 263 -14.67 10.95 -10.23
N ARG A 264 -13.77 10.10 -10.72
CA ARG A 264 -13.85 9.62 -12.11
C ARG A 264 -14.99 8.64 -12.33
N LEU A 265 -15.42 7.88 -11.32
CA LEU A 265 -16.55 6.95 -11.45
C LEU A 265 -17.90 7.66 -11.69
N SER A 266 -18.04 8.94 -11.33
CA SER A 266 -19.24 9.72 -11.68
C SER A 266 -19.29 10.10 -13.15
N ASP A 267 -18.13 10.24 -13.79
CA ASP A 267 -18.00 10.85 -15.12
C ASP A 267 -17.61 9.82 -16.20
N CYS A 268 -16.96 8.72 -15.80
CA CYS A 268 -16.39 7.71 -16.68
C CYS A 268 -16.90 6.32 -16.30
N THR A 269 -17.49 5.62 -17.27
CA THR A 269 -17.91 4.23 -17.11
C THR A 269 -16.74 3.26 -17.27
N ILE A 270 -16.59 2.34 -16.32
CA ILE A 270 -15.74 1.16 -16.49
C ILE A 270 -16.55 0.11 -17.26
N TYR A 271 -16.14 -0.18 -18.49
CA TYR A 271 -16.81 -1.14 -19.36
C TYR A 271 -16.59 -2.57 -18.89
N LYS A 272 -17.68 -3.30 -18.66
CA LYS A 272 -17.65 -4.75 -18.42
C LYS A 272 -18.05 -5.48 -19.69
N THR A 273 -17.39 -6.59 -19.98
CA THR A 273 -17.96 -7.62 -20.85
C THR A 273 -19.11 -8.29 -20.11
N CYS A 274 -20.33 -8.13 -20.63
CA CYS A 274 -21.52 -8.82 -20.14
C CYS A 274 -21.38 -10.35 -20.23
#